data_AF-A0A382PVJ4-F1
#
_entry.id   AF-A0A382PVJ4-F1
#
_cell.length_a   1.000
_cell.length_b   1.000
_cell.length_c   1.000
_cell.angle_alpha   90.00
_cell.angle_beta   90.00
_cell.angle_gamma   90.00
#
_symmetry.space_group_name_H-M   'P 1'
#
loop_
_entity.id
_entity.type
_entity.pdbx_description
1 polymer ?
#
loop_
_entity_poly.entity_id
_entity_poly.type
_entity_poly.pdbx_seq_one_letter_code
_entity_poly.pdbx_strand_id
1 'polypeptide(L)'
;HSHTEQHTRTLVVRDAEEASRVADYIMGRTSQDAFAAEFGGKWSQGFDPATDLDRVAVVNQTTMLAEETRQVAGILREAMRDRFGEDHIDEHFADTNDTLCYATNWNQNATKALLDAEPDVAVIVGGYNSSNTAHLVEICETVMPSFLISSAEELLSPDQIRHFDLEAKTTTVTDAWRPQLPTRLAVTSGASCPDVLMNSVVEKIASFYGYDQGDIMAGLSSLSLHEPTADVV
;
A
#
# COMPACT_ATOMS: atom_id res chain seq x y z
N HIS A 1 -1.23 -0.67 -17.73
CA HIS A 1 -2.27 -0.71 -18.77
C HIS A 1 -3.52 -1.35 -18.20
N SER A 2 -4.52 -0.52 -17.85
CA SER A 2 -5.77 -0.99 -17.25
C SER A 2 -6.75 -1.40 -18.35
N HIS A 3 -7.35 -2.59 -18.23
CA HIS A 3 -8.39 -3.10 -19.13
C HIS A 3 -9.75 -2.41 -18.88
N THR A 4 -9.84 -1.10 -19.13
CA THR A 4 -11.07 -0.31 -18.95
C THR A 4 -11.52 0.35 -20.26
N GLU A 5 -11.17 -0.23 -21.40
CA GLU A 5 -11.26 0.47 -22.69
C GLU A 5 -12.59 0.30 -23.44
N GLN A 6 -13.65 -0.32 -22.87
CA GLN A 6 -14.85 -0.57 -23.70
C GLN A 6 -16.21 -0.08 -23.20
N HIS A 7 -16.49 0.24 -21.92
CA HIS A 7 -17.87 0.70 -21.57
C HIS A 7 -18.05 1.72 -20.43
N THR A 8 -17.02 2.20 -19.73
CA THR A 8 -17.21 3.10 -18.57
C THR A 8 -16.48 4.43 -18.76
N ARG A 9 -17.23 5.54 -18.68
CA ARG A 9 -16.68 6.90 -18.72
C ARG A 9 -15.86 7.13 -17.44
N THR A 10 -14.56 7.32 -17.59
CA THR A 10 -13.60 7.27 -16.47
C THR A 10 -12.69 8.50 -16.49
N LEU A 11 -12.36 9.01 -15.30
CA LEU A 11 -11.35 10.04 -15.05
C LEU A 11 -10.26 9.46 -14.15
N VAL A 12 -8.99 9.67 -14.51
CA VAL A 12 -7.85 9.28 -13.68
C VAL A 12 -7.44 10.44 -12.79
N VAL A 13 -7.46 10.20 -11.48
CA VAL A 13 -7.02 11.11 -10.41
C VAL A 13 -5.87 10.44 -9.67
N ARG A 14 -4.73 11.13 -9.54
CA ARG A 14 -3.49 10.52 -9.01
C ARG A 14 -3.35 10.64 -7.49
N ASP A 15 -3.83 11.73 -6.91
CA ASP A 15 -3.59 12.10 -5.52
C ASP A 15 -4.71 12.99 -4.97
N ALA A 16 -4.62 13.33 -3.68
CA ALA A 16 -5.58 14.18 -3.00
C ALA A 16 -5.61 15.64 -3.53
N GLU A 17 -4.51 16.14 -4.11
CA GLU A 17 -4.49 17.47 -4.69
C GLU A 17 -5.26 17.52 -6.00
N GLU A 18 -5.06 16.55 -6.89
CA GLU A 18 -5.87 16.38 -8.11
C GLU A 18 -7.35 16.17 -7.74
N ALA A 19 -7.65 15.37 -6.71
CA ALA A 19 -9.01 15.18 -6.22
C ALA A 19 -9.65 16.50 -5.76
N SER A 20 -8.89 17.37 -5.09
CA SER A 20 -9.36 18.69 -4.66
C SER A 20 -9.69 19.60 -5.86
N ARG A 21 -8.90 19.53 -6.93
CA ARG A 21 -9.17 20.29 -8.17
C ARG A 21 -10.39 19.77 -8.93
N VAL A 22 -10.63 18.45 -8.91
CA VAL A 22 -11.88 17.86 -9.41
C VAL A 22 -13.07 18.31 -8.56
N ALA A 23 -12.93 18.29 -7.23
CA ALA A 23 -13.94 18.79 -6.30
C ALA A 23 -14.30 20.26 -6.55
N ASP A 24 -13.31 21.12 -6.79
CA ASP A 24 -13.55 22.53 -7.13
C ASP A 24 -14.35 22.68 -8.44
N TYR A 25 -14.10 21.82 -9.44
CA TYR A 25 -14.91 21.81 -10.66
C TYR A 25 -16.34 21.34 -10.41
N ILE A 26 -16.52 20.26 -9.65
CA ILE A 26 -17.85 19.79 -9.22
C ILE A 26 -18.59 20.94 -8.53
N MET A 27 -17.97 21.64 -7.58
CA MET A 27 -18.61 22.75 -6.87
C MET A 27 -18.81 24.02 -7.73
N GLY A 28 -18.41 24.03 -9.00
CA GLY A 28 -18.54 25.18 -9.91
C GLY A 28 -17.56 26.31 -9.62
N ARG A 29 -16.46 26.04 -8.91
CA ARG A 29 -15.41 27.02 -8.55
C ARG A 29 -14.38 27.23 -9.67
N THR A 30 -14.31 26.31 -10.64
CA THR A 30 -13.47 26.45 -11.84
C THR A 30 -14.27 26.20 -13.12
N SER A 31 -13.76 26.68 -14.27
CA SER A 31 -14.44 26.56 -15.56
C SER A 31 -14.14 25.22 -16.24
N GLN A 32 -15.02 24.83 -17.18
CA GLN A 32 -14.82 23.63 -18.00
C GLN A 32 -13.53 23.69 -18.84
N ASP A 33 -13.18 24.88 -19.36
CA ASP A 33 -11.95 25.06 -20.13
C ASP A 33 -10.70 24.86 -19.25
N ALA A 34 -10.71 25.37 -18.02
CA ALA A 34 -9.61 25.19 -17.07
C ALA A 34 -9.47 23.72 -16.66
N PHE A 35 -10.61 23.05 -16.38
CA PHE A 35 -10.64 21.63 -16.08
C PHE A 35 -10.11 20.78 -17.25
N ALA A 36 -10.52 21.08 -18.47
CA ALA A 36 -10.07 20.38 -19.67
C ALA A 36 -8.59 20.62 -19.99
N ALA A 37 -8.05 21.80 -19.68
CA ALA A 37 -6.62 22.08 -19.83
C ALA A 37 -5.77 21.22 -18.89
N GLU A 38 -6.27 20.91 -17.70
CA GLU A 38 -5.53 20.16 -16.68
C GLU A 38 -5.70 18.64 -16.78
N PHE A 39 -6.95 18.18 -16.99
CA PHE A 39 -7.31 16.77 -17.04
C PHE A 39 -7.44 16.23 -18.46
N GLY A 40 -7.22 17.07 -19.48
CA GLY A 40 -7.21 16.69 -20.88
C GLY A 40 -6.23 15.55 -21.14
N GLY A 41 -6.75 14.39 -21.57
CA GLY A 41 -5.97 13.17 -21.78
C GLY A 41 -5.84 12.25 -20.55
N LYS A 42 -6.45 12.61 -19.42
CA LYS A 42 -6.57 11.75 -18.22
C LYS A 42 -7.96 11.10 -18.09
N TRP A 43 -8.84 11.25 -19.08
CA TRP A 43 -10.15 10.61 -19.10
C TRP A 43 -10.34 9.74 -20.35
N SER A 44 -11.29 8.81 -20.29
CA SER A 44 -11.63 7.91 -21.41
C SER A 44 -12.30 8.65 -22.57
N GLN A 45 -12.26 8.08 -23.78
CA GLN A 45 -12.97 8.63 -24.93
C GLN A 45 -14.48 8.74 -24.64
N GLY A 46 -15.07 9.91 -24.95
CA GLY A 46 -16.50 10.17 -24.74
C GLY A 46 -16.90 10.54 -23.30
N PHE A 47 -15.93 10.77 -22.42
CA PHE A 47 -16.15 11.42 -21.12
C PHE A 47 -16.47 12.91 -21.32
N ASP A 48 -17.53 13.38 -20.69
CA ASP A 48 -17.96 14.77 -20.63
C ASP A 48 -18.01 15.23 -19.16
N PRO A 49 -17.04 16.05 -18.70
CA PRO A 49 -16.99 16.53 -17.33
C PRO A 49 -18.27 17.21 -16.87
N ALA A 50 -19.02 17.85 -17.77
CA ALA A 50 -20.23 18.60 -17.43
C ALA A 50 -21.41 17.71 -17.02
N THR A 51 -21.39 16.43 -17.41
CA THR A 51 -22.50 15.49 -17.15
C THR A 51 -22.05 14.25 -16.39
N ASP A 52 -20.83 13.76 -16.64
CA ASP A 52 -20.31 12.55 -16.02
C ASP A 52 -19.82 12.74 -14.59
N LEU A 53 -19.52 13.98 -14.19
CA LEU A 53 -19.20 14.31 -12.80
C LEU A 53 -20.43 14.62 -11.95
N ASP A 54 -21.65 14.47 -12.48
CA ASP A 54 -22.85 14.51 -11.64
C ASP A 54 -23.03 13.19 -10.85
N ARG A 55 -22.46 12.07 -11.29
CA ARG A 55 -22.52 10.78 -10.58
C ARG A 55 -21.18 10.09 -10.59
N VAL A 56 -20.54 9.97 -9.43
CA VAL A 56 -19.16 9.47 -9.32
C VAL A 56 -19.10 8.22 -8.46
N ALA A 57 -18.29 7.26 -8.91
CA ALA A 57 -17.84 6.12 -8.13
C ALA A 57 -16.31 6.10 -8.14
N VAL A 58 -15.68 5.93 -6.98
CA VAL A 58 -14.22 5.97 -6.86
C VAL A 58 -13.68 4.55 -6.86
N VAL A 59 -13.13 4.12 -7.98
CA VAL A 59 -12.46 2.82 -8.06
C VAL A 59 -10.98 2.98 -7.80
N ASN A 60 -10.41 2.09 -6.97
CA ASN A 60 -9.00 2.14 -6.65
C ASN A 60 -8.18 1.30 -7.64
N GLN A 61 -6.95 1.72 -7.92
CA GLN A 61 -5.97 0.82 -8.52
C GLN A 61 -5.48 -0.16 -7.44
N THR A 62 -5.29 -1.43 -7.79
CA THR A 62 -4.94 -2.54 -6.88
C THR A 62 -3.67 -2.33 -6.02
N THR A 63 -2.92 -1.25 -6.27
CA THR A 63 -1.61 -0.96 -5.68
C THR A 63 -1.54 0.37 -4.91
N MET A 64 -2.64 1.14 -4.81
CA MET A 64 -2.69 2.39 -4.03
C MET A 64 -3.09 2.14 -2.57
N LEU A 65 -2.65 3.01 -1.66
CA LEU A 65 -3.00 2.87 -0.25
C LEU A 65 -4.48 3.08 0.00
N ALA A 66 -5.03 2.26 0.89
CA ALA A 66 -6.38 2.40 1.41
C ALA A 66 -6.68 3.81 1.94
N GLU A 67 -5.73 4.43 2.62
CA GLU A 67 -5.89 5.75 3.22
C GLU A 67 -5.92 6.86 2.16
N GLU A 68 -5.04 6.80 1.15
CA GLU A 68 -5.05 7.73 0.02
C GLU A 68 -6.37 7.63 -0.76
N THR A 69 -6.86 6.40 -1.00
CA THR A 69 -8.15 6.18 -1.63
C THR A 69 -9.30 6.73 -0.79
N ARG A 70 -9.29 6.50 0.53
CA ARG A 70 -10.28 7.05 1.45
C ARG A 70 -10.25 8.58 1.47
N GLN A 71 -9.06 9.17 1.39
CA GLN A 71 -8.89 10.62 1.32
C GLN A 71 -9.47 11.19 0.02
N VAL A 72 -9.13 10.61 -1.13
CA VAL A 72 -9.67 11.00 -2.44
C VAL A 72 -11.19 10.84 -2.48
N ALA A 73 -11.70 9.69 -2.01
CA ALA A 73 -13.14 9.43 -1.93
C ALA A 73 -13.86 10.43 -1.01
N GLY A 74 -13.27 10.75 0.15
CA GLY A 74 -13.81 11.73 1.09
C GLY A 74 -13.91 13.14 0.48
N ILE A 75 -12.85 13.61 -0.19
CA ILE A 75 -12.83 14.92 -0.87
C ILE A 75 -13.94 15.01 -1.92
N LEU A 76 -14.08 13.98 -2.75
CA LEU A 76 -15.10 13.96 -3.81
C LEU A 76 -16.51 13.82 -3.25
N ARG A 77 -16.71 13.00 -2.21
CA ARG A 77 -18.01 12.86 -1.52
C ARG A 77 -18.44 14.19 -0.91
N GLU A 78 -17.53 14.90 -0.25
CA GLU A 78 -17.79 16.21 0.34
C GLU A 78 -18.17 17.25 -0.72
N ALA A 79 -17.48 17.25 -1.87
CA ALA A 79 -17.84 18.11 -2.99
C ALA A 79 -19.23 17.80 -3.57
N MET A 80 -19.59 16.52 -3.68
CA MET A 80 -20.93 16.10 -4.11
C MET A 80 -22.00 16.54 -3.12
N ARG A 81 -21.75 16.37 -1.82
CA ARG A 81 -22.65 16.82 -0.76
C ARG A 81 -22.87 18.33 -0.82
N ASP A 82 -21.81 19.11 -1.00
CA ASP A 82 -21.89 20.56 -1.08
C ASP A 82 -22.67 21.04 -2.31
N ARG A 83 -22.57 20.32 -3.44
CA ARG A 83 -23.29 20.64 -4.68
C ARG A 83 -24.76 20.19 -4.66
N PHE A 84 -25.03 18.96 -4.23
CA PHE A 84 -26.33 18.31 -4.41
C PHE A 84 -27.14 18.17 -3.12
N GLY A 85 -26.53 18.42 -1.96
CA GLY A 85 -27.15 18.30 -0.64
C GLY A 85 -27.01 16.89 -0.05
N GLU A 86 -27.06 16.81 1.28
CA GLU A 86 -26.91 15.56 2.04
C GLU A 86 -27.96 14.51 1.65
N ASP A 87 -29.22 14.93 1.47
CA ASP A 87 -30.34 14.03 1.21
C ASP A 87 -30.25 13.28 -0.14
N HIS A 88 -29.38 13.75 -1.06
CA HIS A 88 -29.21 13.18 -2.40
C HIS A 88 -27.84 12.53 -2.61
N ILE A 89 -27.01 12.43 -1.56
CA ILE A 89 -25.63 11.95 -1.72
C ILE A 89 -25.55 10.55 -2.33
N ASP A 90 -26.46 9.65 -1.95
CA ASP A 90 -26.49 8.26 -2.43
C ASP A 90 -26.86 8.15 -3.92
N GLU A 91 -27.45 9.19 -4.52
CA GLU A 91 -27.75 9.27 -5.96
C GLU A 91 -26.55 9.75 -6.79
N HIS A 92 -25.62 10.47 -6.14
CA HIS A 92 -24.52 11.20 -6.77
C HIS A 92 -23.14 10.64 -6.44
N PHE A 93 -23.00 9.87 -5.36
CA PHE A 93 -21.75 9.26 -4.94
C PHE A 93 -21.96 7.81 -4.52
N ALA A 94 -21.32 6.88 -5.23
CA ALA A 94 -21.31 5.47 -4.82
C ALA A 94 -20.17 5.22 -3.83
N ASP A 95 -20.52 4.76 -2.63
CA ASP A 95 -19.55 4.36 -1.61
C ASP A 95 -18.90 3.03 -1.99
N THR A 96 -17.76 3.13 -2.68
CA THR A 96 -16.96 2.00 -3.15
C THR A 96 -15.87 1.60 -2.17
N ASN A 97 -15.94 2.03 -0.89
CA ASN A 97 -15.02 1.58 0.16
C ASN A 97 -14.92 0.04 0.23
N ASP A 98 -15.99 -0.66 -0.17
CA ASP A 98 -16.07 -2.13 -0.24
C ASP A 98 -15.27 -2.77 -1.40
N THR A 99 -14.73 -1.96 -2.33
CA THR A 99 -13.85 -2.42 -3.43
C THR A 99 -12.37 -2.31 -3.12
N LEU A 100 -12.03 -1.76 -1.95
CA LEU A 100 -10.67 -1.79 -1.45
C LEU A 100 -10.32 -3.26 -1.13
N CYS A 101 -9.57 -3.88 -2.04
CA CYS A 101 -9.21 -5.28 -1.98
C CYS A 101 -8.76 -5.65 -0.56
N TYR A 102 -9.44 -6.63 0.05
CA TYR A 102 -9.18 -7.18 1.39
C TYR A 102 -7.68 -7.30 1.73
N ALA A 103 -6.86 -7.65 0.74
CA ALA A 103 -5.40 -7.75 0.86
C ALA A 103 -4.69 -6.44 1.27
N THR A 104 -5.17 -5.27 0.84
CA THR A 104 -4.56 -3.97 1.17
C THR A 104 -4.83 -3.58 2.62
N ASN A 105 -6.08 -3.76 3.08
CA ASN A 105 -6.45 -3.49 4.47
C ASN A 105 -5.77 -4.49 5.42
N TRP A 106 -5.71 -5.76 5.03
CA TRP A 106 -5.06 -6.81 5.82
C TRP A 106 -3.54 -6.60 5.94
N ASN A 107 -2.86 -6.26 4.84
CA ASN A 107 -1.43 -5.96 4.88
C ASN A 107 -1.11 -4.69 5.68
N GLN A 108 -1.97 -3.65 5.61
CA GLN A 108 -1.77 -2.43 6.40
C GLN A 108 -1.98 -2.68 7.90
N ASN A 109 -3.01 -3.44 8.28
CA ASN A 109 -3.26 -3.79 9.67
C ASN A 109 -2.18 -4.74 10.21
N ALA A 110 -1.72 -5.69 9.40
CA ALA A 110 -0.59 -6.55 9.75
C ALA A 110 0.71 -5.75 9.92
N THR A 111 0.94 -4.73 9.09
CA THR A 111 2.12 -3.85 9.22
C THR A 111 2.03 -2.98 10.47
N LYS A 112 0.84 -2.43 10.81
CA LYS A 112 0.66 -1.70 12.07
C LYS A 112 0.91 -2.58 13.29
N ALA A 113 0.32 -3.77 13.34
CA ALA A 113 0.56 -4.73 14.42
C ALA A 113 2.03 -5.16 14.52
N LEU A 114 2.73 -5.26 13.39
CA LEU A 114 4.17 -5.51 13.32
C LEU A 114 4.98 -4.37 13.94
N LEU A 115 4.58 -3.11 13.72
CA LEU A 115 5.23 -1.94 14.31
C LEU A 115 4.94 -1.79 15.81
N ASP A 116 3.72 -2.08 16.25
CA ASP A 116 3.33 -2.08 17.67
C ASP A 116 4.12 -3.11 18.49
N ALA A 117 4.67 -4.12 17.80
CA ALA A 117 5.61 -5.07 18.36
C ALA A 117 7.04 -4.51 18.49
N GLU A 118 7.27 -3.20 18.39
CA GLU A 118 8.57 -2.53 18.61
C GLU A 118 9.80 -3.35 18.15
N PRO A 119 9.88 -3.76 16.87
CA PRO A 119 10.99 -4.58 16.42
C PRO A 119 12.27 -3.74 16.25
N ASP A 120 13.42 -4.39 16.35
CA ASP A 120 14.74 -3.74 16.25
C ASP A 120 15.18 -3.55 14.79
N VAL A 121 14.73 -4.43 13.89
CA VAL A 121 15.09 -4.45 12.47
C VAL A 121 13.98 -5.12 11.64
N ALA A 122 13.79 -4.65 10.41
CA ALA A 122 12.82 -5.19 9.46
C ALA A 122 13.51 -5.78 8.23
N VAL A 123 13.06 -6.95 7.80
CA VAL A 123 13.42 -7.58 6.54
C VAL A 123 12.16 -7.74 5.70
N ILE A 124 12.09 -7.00 4.58
CA ILE A 124 10.95 -6.98 3.68
C ILE A 124 11.30 -7.81 2.45
N VAL A 125 10.49 -8.83 2.14
CA VAL A 125 10.72 -9.73 1.01
C VAL A 125 9.82 -9.37 -0.17
N GLY A 126 10.40 -9.14 -1.34
CA GLY A 126 9.64 -8.93 -2.57
C GLY A 126 10.45 -8.37 -3.73
N GLY A 127 9.76 -8.12 -4.85
CA GLY A 127 10.40 -7.56 -6.04
C GLY A 127 10.69 -6.07 -5.89
N TYR A 128 11.85 -5.62 -6.38
CA TYR A 128 12.29 -4.22 -6.27
C TYR A 128 11.42 -3.21 -7.03
N ASN A 129 10.66 -3.68 -8.03
CA ASN A 129 9.72 -2.86 -8.80
C ASN A 129 8.28 -2.92 -8.27
N SER A 130 8.06 -3.58 -7.12
CA SER A 130 6.75 -3.69 -6.50
C SER A 130 6.47 -2.45 -5.64
N SER A 131 5.49 -1.64 -6.03
CA SER A 131 5.11 -0.45 -5.26
C SER A 131 4.59 -0.81 -3.87
N ASN A 132 3.87 -1.93 -3.70
CA ASN A 132 3.42 -2.38 -2.39
C ASN A 132 4.60 -2.78 -1.50
N THR A 133 5.62 -3.40 -2.08
CA THR A 133 6.82 -3.79 -1.32
C THR A 133 7.64 -2.56 -0.94
N ALA A 134 7.81 -1.62 -1.87
CA ALA A 134 8.46 -0.33 -1.59
C ALA A 134 7.73 0.42 -0.46
N HIS A 135 6.39 0.43 -0.50
CA HIS A 135 5.59 1.06 0.54
C HIS A 135 5.79 0.44 1.93
N LEU A 136 5.87 -0.90 2.02
CA LEU A 136 6.14 -1.57 3.30
C LEU A 136 7.50 -1.16 3.88
N VAL A 137 8.51 -0.99 3.01
CA VAL A 137 9.83 -0.52 3.41
C VAL A 137 9.75 0.92 3.92
N GLU A 138 9.11 1.82 3.17
CA GLU A 138 8.91 3.23 3.56
C GLU A 138 8.25 3.34 4.95
N ILE A 139 7.22 2.54 5.22
CA ILE A 139 6.58 2.50 6.55
C ILE A 139 7.57 2.05 7.63
N CYS A 140 8.27 0.94 7.43
CA CYS A 140 9.18 0.39 8.45
C CYS A 140 10.38 1.32 8.69
N GLU A 141 10.93 1.95 7.65
CA GLU A 141 12.06 2.89 7.75
C GLU A 141 11.76 4.11 8.65
N THR A 142 10.50 4.47 8.84
CA THR A 142 10.12 5.54 9.78
C THR A 142 10.37 5.19 11.25
N VAL A 143 10.48 3.89 11.57
CA VAL A 143 10.58 3.38 12.95
C VAL A 143 11.92 2.70 13.20
N MET A 144 12.46 2.00 12.21
CA MET A 144 13.53 1.02 12.39
C MET A 144 14.33 0.79 11.10
N PRO A 145 15.61 0.36 11.20
CA PRO A 145 16.37 -0.10 10.04
C PRO A 145 15.63 -1.19 9.28
N SER A 146 15.50 -1.01 7.96
CA SER A 146 14.68 -1.87 7.11
C SER A 146 15.44 -2.27 5.86
N PHE A 147 15.32 -3.53 5.46
CA PHE A 147 16.09 -4.08 4.34
C PHE A 147 15.15 -4.78 3.35
N LEU A 148 15.11 -4.26 2.12
CA LEU A 148 14.37 -4.87 1.02
C LEU A 148 15.21 -5.92 0.32
N ILE A 149 14.78 -7.19 0.41
CA ILE A 149 15.43 -8.30 -0.27
C ILE A 149 14.51 -9.03 -1.25
N SER A 150 15.08 -9.56 -2.32
CA SER A 150 14.32 -10.38 -3.29
C SER A 150 14.23 -11.86 -2.89
N SER A 151 15.19 -12.34 -2.11
CA SER A 151 15.28 -13.75 -1.68
C SER A 151 16.29 -13.95 -0.55
N ALA A 152 16.32 -15.17 0.01
CA ALA A 152 17.28 -15.56 1.04
C ALA A 152 18.75 -15.56 0.56
N GLU A 153 19.02 -15.52 -0.74
CA GLU A 153 20.39 -15.44 -1.29
C GLU A 153 21.06 -14.09 -1.02
N GLU A 154 20.27 -13.07 -0.67
CA GLU A 154 20.76 -11.74 -0.35
C GLU A 154 21.21 -11.60 1.11
N LEU A 155 20.86 -12.58 1.95
CA LEU A 155 21.41 -12.77 3.28
C LEU A 155 22.79 -13.43 3.15
N LEU A 156 23.81 -12.63 2.85
CA LEU A 156 25.15 -13.08 2.50
C LEU A 156 25.86 -13.80 3.66
N SER A 157 25.72 -13.25 4.87
CA SER A 157 26.30 -13.80 6.09
C SER A 157 25.56 -13.27 7.34
N PRO A 158 25.88 -13.78 8.55
CA PRO A 158 25.32 -13.25 9.79
C PRO A 158 25.53 -11.75 9.99
N ASP A 159 26.54 -11.17 9.33
CA ASP A 159 26.91 -9.77 9.47
C ASP A 159 26.70 -8.97 8.18
N GLN A 160 26.35 -9.59 7.04
CA GLN A 160 26.16 -8.91 5.77
C GLN A 160 24.83 -9.23 5.10
N ILE A 161 24.11 -8.19 4.72
CA ILE A 161 22.90 -8.26 3.90
C ILE A 161 23.09 -7.43 2.64
N ARG A 162 22.77 -8.02 1.50
CA ARG A 162 22.56 -7.30 0.24
C ARG A 162 21.11 -6.88 0.21
N HIS A 163 20.81 -5.64 -0.14
CA HIS A 163 19.43 -5.15 -0.19
C HIS A 163 19.28 -4.04 -1.21
N PHE A 164 18.05 -3.74 -1.59
CA PHE A 164 17.74 -2.70 -2.56
C PHE A 164 17.47 -1.37 -1.86
N ASP A 165 18.26 -0.36 -2.23
CA ASP A 165 18.07 1.02 -1.81
C ASP A 165 17.01 1.68 -2.70
N LEU A 166 15.89 2.09 -2.12
CA LEU A 166 14.76 2.67 -2.85
C LEU A 166 15.08 4.06 -3.43
N GLU A 167 15.90 4.85 -2.74
CA GLU A 167 16.27 6.21 -3.17
C GLU A 167 17.27 6.15 -4.33
N ALA A 168 18.35 5.38 -4.15
CA ALA A 168 19.39 5.20 -5.16
C ALA A 168 18.96 4.25 -6.29
N LYS A 169 17.86 3.51 -6.13
CA LYS A 169 17.33 2.51 -7.07
C LYS A 169 18.39 1.49 -7.50
N THR A 170 19.21 1.07 -6.55
CA THR A 170 20.31 0.14 -6.77
C THR A 170 20.46 -0.79 -5.59
N THR A 171 21.09 -1.93 -5.83
CA THR A 171 21.42 -2.86 -4.76
C THR A 171 22.70 -2.44 -4.07
N THR A 172 22.70 -2.46 -2.73
CA THR A 172 23.85 -2.18 -1.88
C THR A 172 24.06 -3.31 -0.87
N VAL A 173 25.18 -3.27 -0.14
CA VAL A 173 25.49 -4.22 0.93
C VAL A 173 25.67 -3.45 2.23
N THR A 174 25.02 -3.92 3.29
CA THR A 174 25.15 -3.37 4.64
C THR A 174 25.80 -4.40 5.56
N ASP A 175 26.87 -3.98 6.21
CA ASP A 175 27.52 -4.70 7.30
C ASP A 175 26.79 -4.48 8.63
N ALA A 176 26.93 -5.40 9.57
CA ALA A 176 26.34 -5.37 10.91
C ALA A 176 24.82 -5.13 10.93
N TRP A 177 24.10 -5.66 9.94
CA TRP A 177 22.64 -5.49 9.81
C TRP A 177 21.84 -6.21 10.90
N ARG A 178 22.42 -7.24 11.51
CA ARG A 178 21.75 -8.15 12.43
C ARG A 178 21.93 -7.69 13.88
N PRO A 179 20.84 -7.48 14.65
CA PRO A 179 20.92 -7.16 16.07
C PRO A 179 21.38 -8.36 16.92
N GLN A 180 21.85 -8.08 18.14
CA GLN A 180 22.25 -9.11 19.11
C GLN A 180 21.04 -9.62 19.89
N LEU A 181 21.10 -10.87 20.36
CA LEU A 181 20.03 -11.45 21.18
C LEU A 181 20.01 -10.85 22.62
N PRO A 182 18.83 -10.71 23.25
CA PRO A 182 17.49 -10.92 22.68
C PRO A 182 17.10 -9.76 21.75
N THR A 183 16.35 -10.08 20.69
CA THR A 183 15.91 -9.10 19.69
C THR A 183 14.57 -9.50 19.09
N ARG A 184 13.90 -8.54 18.45
CA ARG A 184 12.65 -8.74 17.71
C ARG A 184 12.90 -8.35 16.25
N LEU A 185 12.77 -9.32 15.34
CA LEU A 185 12.84 -9.06 13.91
C LEU A 185 11.43 -9.00 13.33
N ALA A 186 11.16 -7.95 12.58
CA ALA A 186 10.03 -7.88 11.69
C ALA A 186 10.40 -8.56 10.37
N VAL A 187 9.65 -9.58 9.96
CA VAL A 187 9.78 -10.18 8.62
C VAL A 187 8.42 -10.10 7.95
N THR A 188 8.35 -9.39 6.83
CA THR A 188 7.10 -9.18 6.09
C THR A 188 7.35 -9.20 4.59
N SER A 189 6.29 -9.26 3.79
CA SER A 189 6.40 -9.32 2.34
C SER A 189 5.25 -8.61 1.65
N GLY A 190 5.48 -8.19 0.42
CA GLY A 190 4.39 -7.70 -0.42
C GLY A 190 3.39 -8.81 -0.78
N ALA A 191 2.17 -8.43 -1.19
CA ALA A 191 1.08 -9.36 -1.51
C ALA A 191 1.41 -10.42 -2.59
N SER A 192 2.47 -10.20 -3.38
CA SER A 192 2.89 -11.08 -4.47
C SER A 192 4.05 -12.01 -4.13
N CYS A 193 4.50 -12.07 -2.85
CA CYS A 193 5.60 -12.93 -2.45
C CYS A 193 5.09 -14.36 -2.15
N PRO A 194 5.62 -15.41 -2.81
CA PRO A 194 5.28 -16.79 -2.47
C PRO A 194 5.77 -17.20 -1.07
N ASP A 195 4.96 -17.97 -0.34
CA ASP A 195 5.28 -18.48 1.00
C ASP A 195 6.64 -19.20 1.07
N VAL A 196 7.02 -19.90 0.00
CA VAL A 196 8.32 -20.61 -0.07
C VAL A 196 9.50 -19.64 0.04
N LEU A 197 9.41 -18.45 -0.56
CA LEU A 197 10.46 -17.43 -0.43
C LEU A 197 10.51 -16.89 0.99
N MET A 198 9.34 -16.63 1.59
CA MET A 198 9.25 -16.15 2.97
C MET A 198 9.87 -17.16 3.94
N ASN A 199 9.48 -18.44 3.84
CA ASN A 199 10.01 -19.51 4.69
C ASN A 199 11.52 -19.63 4.53
N SER A 200 12.04 -19.56 3.30
CA SER A 200 13.49 -19.63 3.04
C SER A 200 14.24 -18.46 3.69
N VAL A 201 13.66 -17.26 3.70
CA VAL A 201 14.23 -16.09 4.37
C VAL A 201 14.23 -16.28 5.88
N VAL A 202 13.10 -16.68 6.46
CA VAL A 202 12.99 -16.91 7.92
C VAL A 202 13.97 -18.00 8.38
N GLU A 203 14.05 -19.12 7.67
CA GLU A 203 15.00 -20.21 7.97
C GLU A 203 16.45 -19.73 7.87
N LYS A 204 16.77 -18.93 6.85
CA LYS A 204 18.12 -18.37 6.69
C LYS A 204 18.48 -17.42 7.82
N ILE A 205 17.58 -16.52 8.21
CA ILE A 205 17.79 -15.60 9.34
C ILE A 205 17.96 -16.38 10.64
N ALA A 206 17.08 -17.35 10.91
CA ALA A 206 17.14 -18.20 12.10
C ALA A 206 18.50 -18.93 12.19
N SER A 207 19.01 -19.43 11.06
CA SER A 207 20.32 -20.09 10.99
C SER A 207 21.48 -19.19 11.41
N PHE A 208 21.38 -17.87 11.19
CA PHE A 208 22.41 -16.91 11.63
C PHE A 208 22.42 -16.68 13.15
N TYR A 209 21.34 -17.04 13.83
CA TYR A 209 21.25 -17.05 15.28
C TYR A 209 21.50 -18.45 15.88
N GLY A 210 21.84 -19.44 15.05
CA GLY A 210 22.07 -20.82 15.49
C GLY A 210 20.81 -21.63 15.74
N TYR A 211 19.64 -21.15 15.29
CA TYR A 211 18.39 -21.90 15.34
C TYR A 211 18.24 -22.80 14.11
N ASP A 212 17.76 -24.01 14.33
CA ASP A 212 17.44 -24.96 13.26
C ASP A 212 15.93 -25.04 12.95
N GLN A 213 15.55 -25.89 12.01
CA GLN A 213 14.15 -26.07 11.63
C GLN A 213 13.30 -26.63 12.79
N GLY A 214 13.89 -27.43 13.68
CA GLY A 214 13.23 -27.94 14.88
C GLY A 214 12.90 -26.82 15.85
N ASP A 215 13.84 -25.87 16.05
CA ASP A 215 13.62 -24.68 16.86
C ASP A 215 12.51 -23.80 16.29
N ILE A 216 12.50 -23.58 14.97
CA ILE A 216 11.45 -22.81 14.28
C ILE A 216 10.09 -23.48 14.51
N MET A 217 9.99 -24.79 14.27
CA MET A 217 8.75 -25.56 14.46
C MET A 217 8.28 -25.54 15.92
N ALA A 218 9.20 -25.60 16.88
CA ALA A 218 8.87 -25.45 18.29
C ALA A 218 8.35 -24.03 18.59
N GLY A 219 8.98 -23.00 18.02
CA GLY A 219 8.54 -21.61 18.12
C GLY A 219 7.13 -21.37 17.56
N LEU A 220 6.77 -22.03 16.45
CA LEU A 220 5.42 -21.94 15.86
C LEU A 220 4.32 -22.39 16.84
N SER A 221 4.62 -23.26 17.82
CA SER A 221 3.64 -23.64 18.85
C SER A 221 3.27 -22.50 19.81
N SER A 222 4.09 -21.45 19.86
CA SER A 222 3.87 -20.22 20.61
C SER A 222 3.34 -19.07 19.75
N LEU A 223 3.06 -19.34 18.47
CA LEU A 223 2.59 -18.34 17.52
C LEU A 223 1.25 -17.79 17.97
N SER A 224 1.24 -16.51 18.31
CA SER A 224 0.01 -15.76 18.55
C SER A 224 -0.41 -15.15 17.22
N LEU A 225 -1.53 -15.61 16.67
CA LEU A 225 -2.14 -14.95 15.53
C LEU A 225 -2.70 -13.61 16.02
N HIS A 226 -2.06 -12.52 15.63
CA HIS A 226 -2.64 -11.21 15.83
C HIS A 226 -3.66 -11.00 14.71
N GLU A 227 -4.90 -11.41 14.96
CA GLU A 227 -6.02 -11.00 14.11
C GLU A 227 -6.28 -9.52 14.41
N PRO A 228 -6.13 -8.61 13.44
CA PRO A 228 -6.54 -7.23 13.65
C PRO A 228 -8.03 -7.24 13.93
N THR A 229 -8.42 -6.82 15.14
CA THR A 229 -9.82 -6.69 15.51
C THR A 229 -10.46 -5.73 14.51
N ALA A 230 -11.46 -6.23 13.78
CA ALA A 230 -12.29 -5.45 12.88
C ALA A 230 -13.21 -4.55 13.69
N ASP A 231 -12.65 -3.59 14.43
CA ASP A 231 -13.40 -2.60 15.19
C ASP A 231 -12.53 -1.35 15.32
N VAL A 232 -12.84 -0.30 14.54
CA VAL A 232 -13.34 0.99 15.04
C VAL A 232 -13.95 1.76 13.84
N VAL A 233 -15.29 1.77 13.81
CA VAL A 233 -16.26 2.78 13.29
C VAL A 233 -15.95 3.48 11.97
#